data_AF-A0A9W8V9J8-F1
#
_entry.id   AF-A0A9W8V9J8-F1
#
_cell.length_a   1.000
_cell.length_b   1.000
_cell.length_c   1.000
_cell.angle_alpha   90.00
_cell.angle_beta   90.00
_cell.angle_gamma   90.00
#
_symmetry.space_group_name_H-M   'P 1'
#
loop_
_entity.id
_entity.type
_entity.pdbx_description
1 polymer ?
#
loop_
_entity_poly.entity_id
_entity_poly.type
_entity_poly.pdbx_seq_one_letter_code
_entity_poly.pdbx_strand_id
1 'polypeptide(L)'
;MHRLTVAAERFHEQCVGLLLPMLHDKNAITDSAFLACSTILRFYEEISAPEHGRDNARHLLGGYAFVAEVQEQALELDDLGNAAFWVHQRQDLIVAISNHRAPKTDPNRTGLDRSFGSANTKTWAKRATCLHAEVVNFCFDSATATKDGFSEIMAKLEQWDRCKPAVFKPVLYRESDASLSTSLPDICFTVDECAMAWAYHLFSRLLMAIHDPAVPRMGPDFIQGQTRVKKEVSHYLRLLCGIASSNPVPPARTVVCLAISQCGAWVGGKAELDSMLEVLRMVEREDAWPTTYAQEILRSQSIWDGQSVGHF
;
A
#
# COMPACT_ATOMS: atom_id res chain seq x y z
N MET A 1 19.61 -19.57 -11.62
CA MET A 1 18.36 -19.38 -10.86
C MET A 1 17.94 -20.62 -10.08
N HIS A 2 17.64 -21.77 -10.69
CA HIS A 2 17.09 -22.94 -9.98
C HIS A 2 17.85 -23.39 -8.70
N ARG A 3 19.20 -23.40 -8.70
CA ARG A 3 19.98 -23.73 -7.49
C ARG A 3 19.87 -22.71 -6.35
N LEU A 4 19.62 -21.44 -6.67
CA LEU A 4 19.44 -20.38 -5.67
C LEU A 4 18.04 -20.45 -5.05
N THR A 5 17.01 -20.77 -5.84
CA THR A 5 15.64 -20.99 -5.36
C THR A 5 15.58 -22.15 -4.37
N VAL A 6 16.16 -23.31 -4.71
CA VAL A 6 16.21 -24.48 -3.80
C VAL A 6 16.96 -24.18 -2.49
N ALA A 7 18.04 -23.39 -2.56
CA ALA A 7 18.78 -23.00 -1.36
C ALA A 7 17.96 -22.02 -0.49
N ALA A 8 17.25 -21.07 -1.09
CA ALA A 8 16.40 -20.12 -0.40
C ALA A 8 15.23 -20.82 0.31
N GLU A 9 14.52 -21.73 -0.37
CA GLU A 9 13.46 -22.56 0.23
C GLU A 9 13.97 -23.35 1.44
N ARG A 10 15.13 -24.01 1.31
CA ARG A 10 15.72 -24.76 2.41
C ARG A 10 16.04 -23.88 3.62
N PHE A 11 16.62 -22.69 3.42
CA PHE A 11 16.91 -21.78 4.53
C PHE A 11 15.63 -21.20 5.13
N HIS A 12 14.62 -20.92 4.30
CA HIS A 12 13.30 -20.50 4.76
C HIS A 12 12.68 -21.55 5.69
N GLU A 13 12.67 -22.83 5.29
CA GLU A 13 12.18 -23.94 6.12
C GLU A 13 12.96 -24.11 7.42
N GLN A 14 14.29 -23.94 7.39
CA GLN A 14 15.12 -24.00 8.59
C GLN A 14 14.79 -22.86 9.56
N CYS A 15 14.60 -21.63 9.07
CA CYS A 15 14.18 -20.50 9.88
C CYS A 15 12.80 -20.74 10.49
N VAL A 16 11.84 -21.28 9.72
CA VAL A 16 10.53 -21.67 10.25
C VAL A 16 10.67 -22.67 11.39
N GLY A 17 11.52 -23.69 11.24
CA GLY A 17 11.78 -24.68 12.28
C GLY A 17 12.33 -24.08 13.58
N LEU A 18 13.08 -22.98 13.50
CA LEU A 18 13.59 -22.25 14.67
C LEU A 18 12.54 -21.35 15.31
N LEU A 19 11.66 -20.73 14.52
CA LEU A 19 10.63 -19.83 15.04
C LEU A 19 9.42 -20.57 15.62
N LEU A 20 9.09 -21.75 15.09
CA LEU A 20 7.88 -22.49 15.49
C LEU A 20 7.79 -22.74 17.01
N PRO A 21 8.87 -23.19 17.70
CA PRO A 21 8.82 -23.39 19.14
C PRO A 21 8.61 -22.08 19.93
N MET A 22 9.09 -20.95 19.40
CA MET A 22 8.97 -19.64 20.05
C MET A 22 7.52 -19.15 20.11
N LEU A 23 6.66 -19.59 19.20
CA LEU A 23 5.22 -19.24 19.20
C LEU A 23 4.49 -19.70 20.47
N HIS A 24 5.03 -20.69 21.18
CA HIS A 24 4.43 -21.25 22.39
C HIS A 24 5.03 -20.68 23.68
N ASP A 25 6.02 -19.78 23.58
CA ASP A 25 6.68 -19.14 24.71
C ASP A 25 6.48 -17.62 24.65
N LYS A 26 5.80 -17.07 25.67
CA LYS A 26 5.44 -15.64 25.76
C LYS A 26 6.66 -14.70 25.83
N ASN A 27 7.79 -15.16 26.35
CA ASN A 27 9.02 -14.36 26.40
C ASN A 27 9.78 -14.48 25.08
N ALA A 28 9.82 -15.67 24.48
CA ALA A 28 10.49 -15.87 23.20
C ALA A 28 9.75 -15.14 22.06
N ILE A 29 8.42 -15.19 22.04
CA ILE A 29 7.62 -14.54 20.99
C ILE A 29 7.69 -13.01 21.03
N THR A 30 8.04 -12.40 22.16
CA THR A 30 8.16 -10.94 22.31
C THR A 30 9.58 -10.43 22.04
N ASP A 31 10.52 -11.32 21.69
CA ASP A 31 11.85 -10.93 21.24
C ASP A 31 11.78 -10.22 19.88
N SER A 32 12.37 -9.03 19.78
CA SER A 32 12.41 -8.25 18.54
C SER A 32 13.03 -9.00 17.35
N ALA A 33 13.94 -9.95 17.60
CA ALA A 33 14.49 -10.83 16.58
C ALA A 33 13.42 -11.77 16.00
N PHE A 34 12.44 -12.21 16.80
CA PHE A 34 11.32 -13.02 16.32
C PHE A 34 10.49 -12.26 15.28
N LEU A 35 10.12 -11.01 15.57
CA LEU A 35 9.37 -10.19 14.62
C LEU A 35 10.21 -9.88 13.38
N ALA A 36 11.49 -9.53 13.54
CA ALA A 36 12.39 -9.25 12.42
C ALA A 36 12.49 -10.47 11.49
N CYS A 37 12.77 -11.65 12.03
CA CYS A 37 12.79 -12.90 11.26
C CYS A 37 11.44 -13.18 10.58
N SER A 38 10.33 -13.01 11.30
CA SER A 38 8.98 -13.20 10.73
C SER A 38 8.73 -12.27 9.55
N THR A 39 9.12 -10.99 9.63
CA THR A 39 8.95 -10.02 8.53
C THR A 39 9.81 -10.34 7.30
N ILE A 40 11.02 -10.87 7.50
CA ILE A 40 11.92 -11.28 6.41
C ILE A 40 11.37 -12.54 5.72
N LEU A 41 10.94 -13.54 6.48
CA LEU A 41 10.32 -14.74 5.93
C LEU A 41 9.01 -14.41 5.20
N ARG A 42 8.25 -13.45 5.74
CA ARG A 42 7.07 -12.90 5.08
C ARG A 42 7.40 -12.25 3.74
N PHE A 43 8.47 -11.46 3.68
CA PHE A 43 8.91 -10.85 2.42
C PHE A 43 9.29 -11.91 1.37
N TYR A 44 9.90 -13.02 1.79
CA TYR A 44 10.16 -14.16 0.90
C TYR A 44 8.86 -14.73 0.30
N GLU A 45 7.81 -14.92 1.11
CA GLU A 45 6.50 -15.37 0.60
C GLU A 45 5.92 -14.38 -0.43
N GLU A 46 6.05 -13.08 -0.17
CA GLU A 46 5.53 -12.01 -1.03
C GLU A 46 6.21 -12.04 -2.39
N ILE A 47 7.53 -12.14 -2.44
CA ILE A 47 8.28 -12.16 -3.72
C ILE A 47 8.16 -13.50 -4.46
N SER A 48 7.97 -14.60 -3.73
CA SER A 48 7.81 -15.95 -4.31
C SER A 48 6.36 -16.30 -4.66
N ALA A 49 5.39 -15.42 -4.41
CA ALA A 49 3.97 -15.66 -4.67
C ALA A 49 3.65 -16.13 -6.10
N PRO A 50 4.27 -15.59 -7.19
CA PRO A 50 4.01 -16.04 -8.55
C PRO A 50 4.36 -17.51 -8.80
N GLU A 51 5.41 -18.03 -8.14
CA GLU A 51 5.86 -19.42 -8.30
C GLU A 51 4.94 -20.41 -7.58
N HIS A 52 4.32 -19.97 -6.48
CA HIS A 52 3.46 -20.79 -5.62
C HIS A 52 1.96 -20.63 -5.93
N GLY A 53 1.60 -19.70 -6.82
CA GLY A 53 0.23 -19.44 -7.28
C GLY A 53 -0.67 -18.69 -6.27
N ARG A 54 -0.28 -18.59 -4.99
CA ARG A 54 -0.94 -17.79 -3.96
C ARG A 54 0.03 -17.33 -2.89
N ASP A 55 -0.22 -16.12 -2.40
CA ASP A 55 0.33 -15.64 -1.15
C ASP A 55 -0.49 -16.19 0.04
N ASN A 56 0.11 -17.08 0.83
CA ASN A 56 -0.56 -17.73 1.96
C ASN A 56 -0.52 -16.93 3.27
N ALA A 57 0.21 -15.80 3.32
CA ALA A 57 0.29 -14.95 4.52
C ALA A 57 0.62 -15.69 5.83
N ARG A 58 1.38 -16.79 5.78
CA ARG A 58 1.59 -17.66 6.95
C ARG A 58 2.46 -16.96 7.98
N HIS A 59 3.52 -16.31 7.54
CA HIS A 59 4.43 -15.58 8.44
C HIS A 59 3.81 -14.30 9.00
N LEU A 60 2.74 -13.80 8.38
CA LEU A 60 1.97 -12.68 8.92
C LEU A 60 1.29 -13.05 10.25
N LEU A 61 0.91 -14.33 10.43
CA LEU A 61 0.36 -14.84 11.69
C LEU A 61 1.36 -14.73 12.85
N GLY A 62 2.64 -15.00 12.60
CA GLY A 62 3.71 -14.82 13.59
C GLY A 62 3.82 -13.36 14.03
N GLY A 63 3.80 -12.43 13.07
CA GLY A 63 3.79 -11.00 13.37
C GLY A 63 2.56 -10.55 14.19
N TYR A 64 1.36 -11.06 13.87
CA TYR A 64 0.18 -10.77 14.69
C TYR A 64 0.29 -11.31 16.11
N ALA A 65 0.84 -12.53 16.26
CA ALA A 65 1.02 -13.15 17.57
C ALA A 65 2.03 -12.35 18.43
N PHE A 66 3.14 -11.90 17.83
CA PHE A 66 4.06 -10.95 18.47
C PHE A 66 3.33 -9.68 18.93
N VAL A 67 2.59 -9.02 18.03
CA VAL A 67 1.93 -7.73 18.30
C VAL A 67 0.82 -7.87 19.35
N ALA A 68 0.15 -9.02 19.41
CA ALA A 68 -0.85 -9.32 20.43
C ALA A 68 -0.18 -9.51 21.80
N GLU A 69 0.90 -10.28 21.88
CA GLU A 69 1.58 -10.58 23.15
C GLU A 69 2.31 -9.36 23.72
N VAL A 70 2.99 -8.56 22.88
CA VAL A 70 3.60 -7.28 23.31
C VAL A 70 2.55 -6.35 23.91
N GLN A 71 1.34 -6.33 23.34
CA GLN A 71 0.24 -5.52 23.87
C GLN A 71 -0.29 -6.08 25.18
N GLU A 72 -0.53 -7.39 25.27
CA GLU A 72 -1.03 -8.05 26.48
C GLU A 72 -0.10 -7.79 27.68
N GLN A 73 1.21 -7.79 27.43
CA GLN A 73 2.24 -7.52 28.43
C GLN A 73 2.61 -6.03 28.59
N ALA A 74 2.03 -5.14 27.79
CA ALA A 74 2.34 -3.71 27.76
C ALA A 74 3.86 -3.41 27.64
N LEU A 75 4.56 -4.15 26.77
CA LEU A 75 6.00 -4.00 26.58
C LEU A 75 6.34 -2.82 25.66
N GLU A 76 7.44 -2.15 25.94
CA GLU A 76 8.05 -1.19 25.02
C GLU A 76 8.95 -1.92 24.01
N LEU A 77 8.86 -1.52 22.75
CA LEU A 77 9.71 -2.06 21.69
C LEU A 77 11.06 -1.35 21.67
N ASP A 78 12.13 -2.12 21.52
CA ASP A 78 13.46 -1.58 21.19
C ASP A 78 13.52 -1.11 19.72
N ASP A 79 14.69 -0.64 19.27
CA ASP A 79 14.85 -0.11 17.91
C ASP A 79 14.60 -1.16 16.82
N LEU A 80 15.04 -2.41 17.05
CA LEU A 80 14.83 -3.51 16.11
C LEU A 80 13.36 -3.88 16.00
N GLY A 81 12.69 -4.03 17.15
CA GLY A 81 11.26 -4.35 17.24
C GLY A 81 10.42 -3.25 16.60
N ASN A 82 10.77 -1.98 16.84
CA ASN A 82 10.15 -0.84 16.16
C ASN A 82 10.31 -0.92 14.64
N ALA A 83 11.53 -1.14 14.14
CA ALA A 83 11.78 -1.24 12.71
C ALA A 83 10.97 -2.39 12.07
N ALA A 84 11.00 -3.57 12.69
CA ALA A 84 10.27 -4.74 12.23
C ALA A 84 8.75 -4.53 12.29
N PHE A 85 8.22 -3.88 13.33
CA PHE A 85 6.80 -3.53 13.44
C PHE A 85 6.33 -2.70 12.25
N TRP A 86 7.10 -1.67 11.86
CA TRP A 86 6.69 -0.83 10.74
C TRP A 86 6.72 -1.57 9.40
N VAL A 87 7.58 -2.57 9.23
CA VAL A 87 7.54 -3.49 8.07
C VAL A 87 6.29 -4.36 8.13
N HIS A 88 6.06 -5.03 9.28
CA HIS A 88 4.89 -5.89 9.51
C HIS A 88 3.57 -5.16 9.26
N GLN A 89 3.44 -3.93 9.76
CA GLN A 89 2.25 -3.09 9.58
C GLN A 89 1.95 -2.82 8.11
N ARG A 90 2.98 -2.55 7.30
CA ARG A 90 2.80 -2.33 5.85
C ARG A 90 2.40 -3.63 5.15
N GLN A 91 2.98 -4.76 5.54
CA GLN A 91 2.62 -6.08 5.01
C GLN A 91 1.16 -6.43 5.34
N ASP A 92 0.70 -6.15 6.57
CA ASP A 92 -0.71 -6.32 6.93
C ASP A 92 -1.63 -5.41 6.12
N LEU A 93 -1.26 -4.15 5.89
CA LEU A 93 -2.06 -3.24 5.04
C LEU A 93 -2.20 -3.78 3.61
N ILE A 94 -1.11 -4.26 3.02
CA ILE A 94 -1.14 -4.86 1.67
C ILE A 94 -2.11 -6.04 1.62
N VAL A 95 -2.02 -6.94 2.60
CA VAL A 95 -2.91 -8.12 2.69
C VAL A 95 -4.36 -7.70 3.01
N ALA A 96 -4.56 -6.70 3.85
CA ALA A 96 -5.89 -6.19 4.20
C ALA A 96 -6.62 -5.65 2.98
N ILE A 97 -5.95 -4.81 2.20
CA ILE A 97 -6.47 -4.24 0.95
C ILE A 97 -6.70 -5.33 -0.08
N SER A 98 -5.75 -6.25 -0.27
CA SER A 98 -5.88 -7.32 -1.27
C SER A 98 -7.05 -8.28 -0.99
N ASN A 99 -7.44 -8.42 0.27
CA ASN A 99 -8.54 -9.28 0.72
C ASN A 99 -9.79 -8.50 1.15
N HIS A 100 -9.86 -7.18 0.90
CA HIS A 100 -10.97 -6.30 1.27
C HIS A 100 -11.45 -6.48 2.71
N ARG A 101 -10.50 -6.50 3.66
CA ARG A 101 -10.77 -6.60 5.10
C ARG A 101 -10.12 -5.43 5.86
N ALA A 102 -10.58 -5.21 7.10
CA ALA A 102 -9.88 -4.34 8.04
C ALA A 102 -8.45 -4.83 8.32
N PRO A 103 -7.47 -3.92 8.53
CA PRO A 103 -6.15 -4.29 9.03
C PRO A 103 -6.25 -4.89 10.43
N LYS A 104 -5.39 -5.85 10.74
CA LYS A 104 -5.36 -6.51 12.07
C LYS A 104 -4.34 -5.86 13.01
N THR A 105 -3.33 -5.21 12.43
CA THR A 105 -2.26 -4.52 13.14
C THR A 105 -2.73 -3.12 13.46
N ASP A 106 -2.92 -2.84 14.75
CA ASP A 106 -3.27 -1.49 15.19
C ASP A 106 -2.00 -0.62 15.30
N PRO A 107 -1.88 0.46 14.51
CA PRO A 107 -0.71 1.33 14.51
C PRO A 107 -0.54 2.14 15.81
N ASN A 108 -1.58 2.24 16.66
CA ASN A 108 -1.49 2.96 17.95
C ASN A 108 -0.50 2.33 18.93
N ARG A 109 -0.04 1.10 18.67
CA ARG A 109 0.74 0.27 19.60
C ARG A 109 2.24 0.59 19.67
N THR A 110 2.71 1.63 18.97
CA THR A 110 4.15 1.98 18.89
C THR A 110 4.55 3.24 19.66
N GLY A 111 3.62 3.86 20.40
CA GLY A 111 3.88 5.15 21.04
C GLY A 111 4.17 6.28 20.04
N LEU A 112 3.88 6.08 18.74
CA LEU A 112 4.04 7.10 17.72
C LEU A 112 3.15 8.31 18.04
N ASP A 113 3.76 9.49 18.07
CA ASP A 113 3.00 10.74 18.10
C ASP A 113 2.17 10.90 16.80
N ARG A 114 0.85 10.70 16.92
CA ARG A 114 -0.14 10.85 15.84
C ARG A 114 -0.66 12.28 15.69
N SER A 115 -0.15 13.25 16.45
CA SER A 115 -0.52 14.65 16.29
C SER A 115 -0.06 15.20 14.92
N PHE A 116 -0.51 16.40 14.58
CA PHE A 116 0.00 17.13 13.41
C PHE A 116 1.07 18.16 13.80
N GLY A 117 1.70 17.97 14.97
CA GLY A 117 2.79 18.81 15.47
C GLY A 117 4.10 18.62 14.70
N SER A 118 5.06 19.51 14.96
CA SER A 118 6.40 19.42 14.37
C SER A 118 7.06 18.08 14.70
N ALA A 119 7.64 17.43 13.70
CA ALA A 119 8.35 16.16 13.85
C ALA A 119 9.28 15.93 12.65
N ASN A 120 10.16 14.94 12.75
CA ASN A 120 11.04 14.54 11.64
C ASN A 120 10.27 13.85 10.49
N THR A 121 10.94 13.68 9.34
CA THR A 121 10.35 13.07 8.13
C THR A 121 9.85 11.65 8.37
N LYS A 122 10.58 10.84 9.15
CA LYS A 122 10.18 9.46 9.51
C LYS A 122 8.85 9.44 10.27
N THR A 123 8.67 10.32 11.25
CA THR A 123 7.41 10.44 12.00
C THR A 123 6.27 10.88 11.09
N TRP A 124 6.49 11.86 10.21
CA TRP A 124 5.46 12.31 9.25
C TRP A 124 5.07 11.23 8.24
N ALA A 125 6.02 10.41 7.79
CA ALA A 125 5.75 9.28 6.91
C ALA A 125 4.97 8.17 7.64
N LYS A 126 5.34 7.85 8.89
CA LYS A 126 4.57 6.94 9.74
C LYS A 126 3.15 7.45 10.00
N ARG A 127 2.96 8.76 10.23
CA ARG A 127 1.61 9.36 10.35
C ARG A 127 0.78 9.14 9.08
N ALA A 128 1.38 9.25 7.89
CA ALA A 128 0.69 8.96 6.64
C ALA A 128 0.26 7.48 6.52
N THR A 129 1.14 6.53 6.91
CA THR A 129 0.78 5.10 6.90
C THR A 129 -0.28 4.76 7.97
N CYS A 130 -0.28 5.44 9.11
CA CYS A 130 -1.32 5.29 10.13
C CYS A 130 -2.68 5.82 9.65
N LEU A 131 -2.70 6.98 8.99
CA LEU A 131 -3.92 7.51 8.37
C LEU A 131 -4.42 6.60 7.26
N HIS A 132 -3.51 5.98 6.49
CA HIS A 132 -3.89 4.98 5.51
C HIS A 132 -4.55 3.75 6.15
N ALA A 133 -4.06 3.29 7.31
CA ALA A 133 -4.71 2.22 8.05
C ALA A 133 -6.14 2.58 8.51
N GLU A 134 -6.35 3.84 8.97
CA GLU A 134 -7.71 4.34 9.29
C GLU A 134 -8.62 4.32 8.05
N VAL A 135 -8.11 4.74 6.89
CA VAL A 135 -8.85 4.73 5.62
C VAL A 135 -9.22 3.30 5.20
N VAL A 136 -8.27 2.37 5.26
CA VAL A 136 -8.52 0.95 4.94
C VAL A 136 -9.56 0.36 5.89
N ASN A 137 -9.50 0.70 7.18
CA ASN A 137 -10.52 0.29 8.14
C ASN A 137 -11.89 0.86 7.74
N PHE A 138 -11.99 2.15 7.42
CA PHE A 138 -13.22 2.77 6.93
C PHE A 138 -13.79 2.09 5.68
N CYS A 139 -12.93 1.75 4.72
CA CYS A 139 -13.35 1.14 3.46
C CYS A 139 -13.94 -0.27 3.63
N PHE A 140 -13.44 -1.05 4.60
CA PHE A 140 -13.72 -2.49 4.71
C PHE A 140 -14.35 -2.95 6.03
N ASP A 141 -14.54 -2.04 6.99
CA ASP A 141 -15.32 -2.28 8.21
C ASP A 141 -16.63 -1.49 8.16
N SER A 142 -17.74 -2.21 8.00
CA SER A 142 -19.08 -1.64 7.88
C SER A 142 -19.50 -0.84 9.11
N ALA A 143 -18.93 -1.11 10.29
CA ALA A 143 -19.20 -0.34 11.50
C ALA A 143 -18.67 1.11 11.41
N THR A 144 -17.64 1.33 10.58
CA THR A 144 -16.96 2.63 10.46
C THR A 144 -17.35 3.42 9.21
N ALA A 145 -18.02 2.79 8.24
CA ALA A 145 -18.44 3.37 6.96
C ALA A 145 -19.65 4.34 7.07
N THR A 146 -19.56 5.34 7.95
CA THR A 146 -20.59 6.37 8.16
C THR A 146 -20.23 7.69 7.46
N LYS A 147 -21.21 8.59 7.26
CA LYS A 147 -20.96 9.93 6.71
C LYS A 147 -20.05 10.78 7.62
N ASP A 148 -20.20 10.62 8.93
CA ASP A 148 -19.39 11.32 9.92
C ASP A 148 -17.96 10.78 9.91
N GLY A 149 -17.81 9.45 9.87
CA GLY A 149 -16.50 8.80 9.74
C GLY A 149 -15.76 9.18 8.46
N PHE A 150 -16.48 9.27 7.34
CA PHE A 150 -15.93 9.77 6.08
C PHE A 150 -15.38 11.20 6.23
N SER A 151 -16.19 12.09 6.81
CA SER A 151 -15.85 13.50 7.00
C SER A 151 -14.65 13.67 7.94
N GLU A 152 -14.59 12.88 9.01
CA GLU A 152 -13.48 12.88 9.97
C GLU A 152 -12.16 12.46 9.30
N ILE A 153 -12.17 11.36 8.54
CA ILE A 153 -10.97 10.86 7.86
C ILE A 153 -10.51 11.83 6.79
N MET A 154 -11.43 12.40 6.00
CA MET A 154 -11.09 13.43 5.01
C MET A 154 -10.45 14.65 5.67
N ALA A 155 -10.99 15.13 6.78
CA ALA A 155 -10.40 16.24 7.53
C ALA A 155 -8.99 15.93 8.04
N LYS A 156 -8.74 14.70 8.52
CA LYS A 156 -7.40 14.25 8.93
C LYS A 156 -6.41 14.20 7.75
N LEU A 157 -6.84 13.70 6.59
CA LEU A 157 -6.02 13.69 5.37
C LEU A 157 -5.66 15.11 4.93
N GLU A 158 -6.63 16.03 4.91
CA GLU A 158 -6.39 17.45 4.60
C GLU A 158 -5.46 18.11 5.62
N GLN A 159 -5.63 17.81 6.90
CA GLN A 159 -4.78 18.33 7.96
C GLN A 159 -3.34 17.83 7.83
N TRP A 160 -3.13 16.56 7.49
CA TRP A 160 -1.81 16.02 7.19
C TRP A 160 -1.16 16.78 6.04
N ASP A 161 -1.89 16.98 4.95
CA ASP A 161 -1.40 17.65 3.74
C ASP A 161 -1.03 19.12 4.02
N ARG A 162 -1.81 19.81 4.84
CA ARG A 162 -1.56 21.20 5.24
C ARG A 162 -0.39 21.36 6.21
N CYS A 163 -0.25 20.45 7.17
CA CYS A 163 0.69 20.60 8.28
C CYS A 163 2.06 19.95 8.04
N LYS A 164 2.21 19.09 7.03
CA LYS A 164 3.49 18.43 6.74
C LYS A 164 4.62 19.45 6.50
N PRO A 165 5.87 19.15 6.90
CA PRO A 165 6.99 20.07 6.75
C PRO A 165 7.30 20.36 5.27
N ALA A 166 7.92 21.51 4.99
CA ALA A 166 8.23 21.95 3.63
C ALA A 166 9.12 20.98 2.84
N VAL A 167 9.92 20.13 3.51
CA VAL A 167 10.74 19.09 2.85
C VAL A 167 9.90 18.05 2.10
N PHE A 168 8.61 17.92 2.42
CA PHE A 168 7.67 17.07 1.68
C PHE A 168 7.22 17.69 0.36
N LYS A 169 7.65 18.91 0.01
CA LYS A 169 7.41 19.45 -1.33
C LYS A 169 8.35 18.75 -2.34
N PRO A 170 7.84 18.26 -3.49
CA PRO A 170 8.70 17.70 -4.52
C PRO A 170 9.78 18.70 -4.94
N VAL A 171 11.01 18.21 -5.14
CA VAL A 171 12.11 19.02 -5.71
C VAL A 171 11.91 19.25 -7.20
N LEU A 172 11.27 18.29 -7.87
CA LEU A 172 10.82 18.41 -9.24
C LEU A 172 9.35 18.00 -9.28
N TYR A 173 8.52 18.90 -9.83
CA TYR A 173 7.18 18.58 -10.27
C TYR A 173 7.03 19.07 -11.71
N ARG A 174 6.88 18.14 -12.64
CA ARG A 174 6.62 18.43 -14.04
C ARG A 174 5.36 17.70 -14.45
N GLU A 175 4.33 18.48 -14.73
CA GLU A 175 3.07 17.95 -15.21
C GLU A 175 3.25 17.31 -16.59
N SER A 176 2.46 16.27 -16.85
CA SER A 176 2.37 15.66 -18.17
C SER A 176 2.00 16.70 -19.21
N ASP A 177 2.70 16.72 -20.34
CA ASP A 177 2.32 17.58 -21.45
C ASP A 177 0.93 17.16 -21.94
N ALA A 178 -0.05 18.08 -21.93
CA ALA A 178 -1.42 17.77 -22.31
C ALA A 178 -1.53 17.37 -23.80
N SER A 179 -0.54 17.75 -24.61
CA SER A 179 -0.42 17.35 -26.02
C SER A 179 0.04 15.89 -26.21
N LEU A 180 0.71 15.34 -25.20
CA LEU A 180 1.14 13.94 -25.12
C LEU A 180 0.27 13.27 -24.06
N SER A 181 -0.92 12.80 -24.46
CA SER A 181 -1.90 12.08 -23.61
C SER A 181 -1.36 10.81 -22.91
N THR A 182 -0.06 10.56 -23.01
CA THR A 182 0.70 9.39 -22.61
C THR A 182 1.73 9.65 -21.50
N SER A 183 2.05 10.90 -21.12
CA SER A 183 3.09 11.11 -20.10
C SER A 183 2.55 11.02 -18.66
N LEU A 184 3.27 10.28 -17.81
CA LEU A 184 3.11 10.38 -16.36
C LEU A 184 3.80 11.67 -15.88
N PRO A 185 3.32 12.31 -14.79
CA PRO A 185 4.01 13.44 -14.21
C PRO A 185 5.34 12.98 -13.59
N ASP A 186 6.37 13.82 -13.67
CA ASP A 186 7.60 13.58 -12.92
C ASP A 186 7.48 14.23 -11.54
N ILE A 187 7.61 13.43 -10.49
CA ILE A 187 7.44 13.85 -9.10
C ILE A 187 8.61 13.33 -8.29
N CYS A 188 9.70 14.09 -8.19
CA CYS A 188 10.90 13.66 -7.47
C CYS A 188 10.94 14.26 -6.06
N PHE A 189 11.34 13.45 -5.09
CA PHE A 189 11.67 13.88 -3.72
C PHE A 189 13.15 13.67 -3.45
N THR A 190 13.71 14.45 -2.53
CA THR A 190 15.10 14.28 -2.08
C THR A 190 15.23 13.28 -0.93
N VAL A 191 14.11 12.89 -0.32
CA VAL A 191 14.04 12.10 0.91
C VAL A 191 13.02 10.98 0.71
N ASP A 192 13.45 9.73 0.92
CA ASP A 192 12.64 8.52 0.67
C ASP A 192 11.35 8.51 1.50
N GLU A 193 11.41 8.98 2.75
CA GLU A 193 10.23 9.08 3.60
C GLU A 193 9.16 9.99 3.01
N CYS A 194 9.54 11.01 2.22
CA CYS A 194 8.58 11.90 1.57
C CYS A 194 7.86 11.18 0.42
N ALA A 195 8.59 10.45 -0.42
CA ALA A 195 8.01 9.66 -1.51
C ALA A 195 7.04 8.59 -0.97
N MET A 196 7.45 7.88 0.08
CA MET A 196 6.61 6.89 0.75
C MET A 196 5.35 7.54 1.34
N ALA A 197 5.49 8.63 2.09
CA ALA A 197 4.34 9.27 2.72
C ALA A 197 3.32 9.78 1.70
N TRP A 198 3.79 10.39 0.60
CA TRP A 198 2.91 10.82 -0.49
C TRP A 198 2.23 9.66 -1.19
N ALA A 199 2.92 8.54 -1.42
CA ALA A 199 2.30 7.37 -2.01
C ALA A 199 1.13 6.83 -1.14
N TYR A 200 1.34 6.70 0.17
CA TYR A 200 0.28 6.32 1.10
C TYR A 200 -0.84 7.36 1.19
N HIS A 201 -0.51 8.66 1.22
CA HIS A 201 -1.50 9.73 1.26
C HIS A 201 -2.38 9.76 0.01
N LEU A 202 -1.80 9.67 -1.19
CA LEU A 202 -2.54 9.67 -2.45
C LEU A 202 -3.39 8.41 -2.59
N PHE A 203 -2.88 7.24 -2.16
CA PHE A 203 -3.68 6.03 -2.18
C PHE A 203 -4.85 6.11 -1.20
N SER A 204 -4.67 6.71 -0.01
CA SER A 204 -5.78 7.03 0.90
C SER A 204 -6.83 7.89 0.23
N ARG A 205 -6.43 8.98 -0.45
CA ARG A 205 -7.35 9.88 -1.16
C ARG A 205 -8.11 9.16 -2.28
N LEU A 206 -7.43 8.27 -3.00
CA LEU A 206 -8.02 7.43 -4.02
C LEU A 206 -9.09 6.50 -3.43
N LEU A 207 -8.78 5.77 -2.35
CA LEU A 207 -9.74 4.87 -1.70
C LEU A 207 -10.95 5.64 -1.16
N MET A 208 -10.74 6.81 -0.55
CA MET A 208 -11.84 7.67 -0.09
C MET A 208 -12.74 8.12 -1.26
N ALA A 209 -12.19 8.44 -2.43
CA ALA A 209 -12.99 8.80 -3.61
C ALA A 209 -13.89 7.63 -4.07
N ILE A 210 -13.39 6.39 -4.01
CA ILE A 210 -14.16 5.19 -4.37
C ILE A 210 -15.26 4.90 -3.34
N HIS A 211 -14.96 5.10 -2.05
CA HIS A 211 -15.84 4.75 -0.94
C HIS A 211 -16.68 5.94 -0.42
N ASP A 212 -16.79 7.03 -1.19
CA ASP A 212 -17.56 8.20 -0.81
C ASP A 212 -19.07 7.87 -0.69
N PRO A 213 -19.67 7.98 0.52
CA PRO A 213 -21.08 7.66 0.75
C PRO A 213 -22.05 8.65 0.10
N ALA A 214 -21.57 9.79 -0.40
CA ALA A 214 -22.36 10.77 -1.15
C ALA A 214 -22.47 10.45 -2.65
N VAL A 215 -21.68 9.51 -3.17
CA VAL A 215 -21.75 9.10 -4.58
C VAL A 215 -23.07 8.36 -4.85
N PRO A 216 -23.94 8.87 -5.74
CA PRO A 216 -25.19 8.22 -6.06
C PRO A 216 -24.96 6.84 -6.69
N ARG A 217 -25.57 5.79 -6.13
CA ARG A 217 -25.50 4.42 -6.66
C ARG A 217 -26.57 4.13 -7.72
N MET A 218 -27.60 4.96 -7.80
CA MET A 218 -28.71 4.87 -8.74
C MET A 218 -29.39 6.25 -8.88
N GLY A 219 -30.22 6.40 -9.91
CA GLY A 219 -30.97 7.63 -10.16
C GLY A 219 -30.29 8.57 -11.17
N PRO A 220 -30.83 9.78 -11.38
CA PRO A 220 -30.43 10.67 -12.47
C PRO A 220 -28.96 11.10 -12.38
N ASP A 221 -28.45 11.27 -11.15
CA ASP A 221 -27.07 11.75 -10.92
C ASP A 221 -26.02 10.62 -10.93
N PHE A 222 -26.43 9.36 -11.13
CA PHE A 222 -25.54 8.20 -11.12
C PHE A 222 -24.36 8.36 -12.09
N ILE A 223 -24.65 8.70 -13.36
CA ILE A 223 -23.60 8.82 -14.39
C ILE A 223 -22.62 9.95 -14.04
N GLN A 224 -23.12 11.09 -13.54
CA GLN A 224 -22.28 12.22 -13.15
C GLN A 224 -21.40 11.86 -11.94
N GLY A 225 -21.96 11.19 -10.93
CA GLY A 225 -21.23 10.71 -9.75
C GLY A 225 -20.11 9.74 -10.13
N GLN A 226 -20.43 8.71 -10.93
CA GLN A 226 -19.44 7.74 -11.40
C GLN A 226 -18.34 8.40 -12.25
N THR A 227 -18.68 9.39 -13.08
CA THR A 227 -17.69 10.14 -13.88
C THR A 227 -16.75 10.96 -13.01
N ARG A 228 -17.27 11.58 -11.93
CA ARG A 228 -16.45 12.30 -10.95
C ARG A 228 -15.44 11.36 -10.28
N VAL A 229 -15.91 10.22 -9.75
CA VAL A 229 -15.03 9.22 -9.12
C VAL A 229 -13.98 8.72 -10.09
N LYS A 230 -14.36 8.39 -11.33
CA LYS A 230 -13.42 7.95 -12.37
C LYS A 230 -12.31 8.98 -12.62
N LYS A 231 -12.66 10.27 -12.70
CA LYS A 231 -11.69 11.36 -12.90
C LYS A 231 -10.73 11.49 -11.72
N GLU A 232 -11.24 11.41 -10.50
CA GLU A 232 -10.41 11.48 -9.29
C GLU A 232 -9.46 10.28 -9.16
N VAL A 233 -9.97 9.06 -9.40
CA VAL A 233 -9.17 7.83 -9.35
C VAL A 233 -8.06 7.87 -10.41
N SER A 234 -8.38 8.24 -11.65
CA SER A 234 -7.36 8.40 -12.72
C SER A 234 -6.31 9.45 -12.33
N HIS A 235 -6.73 10.60 -11.79
CA HIS A 235 -5.80 11.63 -11.32
C HIS A 235 -4.83 11.11 -10.25
N TYR A 236 -5.33 10.46 -9.19
CA TYR A 236 -4.46 9.93 -8.14
C TYR A 236 -3.56 8.79 -8.62
N LEU A 237 -4.07 7.88 -9.48
CA LEU A 237 -3.24 6.82 -10.06
C LEU A 237 -2.09 7.39 -10.90
N ARG A 238 -2.33 8.45 -11.68
CA ARG A 238 -1.27 9.11 -12.46
C ARG A 238 -0.20 9.71 -11.56
N LEU A 239 -0.58 10.38 -10.47
CA LEU A 239 0.37 10.91 -9.50
C LEU A 239 1.15 9.78 -8.82
N LEU A 240 0.49 8.70 -8.40
CA LEU A 240 1.10 7.52 -7.80
C LEU A 240 2.14 6.89 -8.76
N CYS A 241 1.77 6.72 -10.02
CA CYS A 241 2.67 6.21 -11.06
C CYS A 241 3.87 7.14 -11.26
N GLY A 242 3.65 8.46 -11.29
CA GLY A 242 4.73 9.45 -11.35
C GLY A 242 5.71 9.33 -10.18
N ILE A 243 5.21 9.16 -8.96
CA ILE A 243 6.06 8.93 -7.77
C ILE A 243 6.87 7.64 -7.93
N ALA A 244 6.25 6.53 -8.33
CA ALA A 244 6.96 5.25 -8.47
C ALA A 244 8.06 5.31 -9.55
N SER A 245 7.77 5.96 -10.69
CA SER A 245 8.73 6.14 -11.78
C SER A 245 9.88 7.07 -11.41
N SER A 246 9.61 8.14 -10.69
CA SER A 246 10.60 9.17 -10.37
C SER A 246 11.43 8.88 -9.11
N ASN A 247 11.05 7.93 -8.27
CA ASN A 247 11.72 7.65 -6.98
C ASN A 247 11.99 6.14 -6.81
N PRO A 248 13.25 5.69 -6.72
CA PRO A 248 13.62 4.29 -6.49
C PRO A 248 13.47 3.91 -5.01
N VAL A 249 12.24 4.02 -4.49
CA VAL A 249 11.90 3.76 -3.08
C VAL A 249 10.97 2.54 -3.03
N PRO A 250 11.49 1.32 -2.77
CA PRO A 250 10.70 0.10 -2.89
C PRO A 250 9.40 0.10 -2.07
N PRO A 251 9.37 0.55 -0.79
CA PRO A 251 8.11 0.63 -0.04
C PRO A 251 7.05 1.52 -0.69
N ALA A 252 7.45 2.60 -1.37
CA ALA A 252 6.54 3.47 -2.10
C ALA A 252 6.06 2.79 -3.41
N ARG A 253 6.97 2.14 -4.13
CA ARG A 253 6.66 1.40 -5.37
C ARG A 253 5.71 0.22 -5.10
N THR A 254 5.92 -0.54 -4.03
CA THR A 254 5.02 -1.64 -3.62
C THR A 254 3.57 -1.17 -3.41
N VAL A 255 3.36 -0.07 -2.68
CA VAL A 255 2.00 0.45 -2.45
C VAL A 255 1.38 1.02 -3.72
N VAL A 256 2.19 1.57 -4.65
CA VAL A 256 1.72 2.00 -5.98
C VAL A 256 1.30 0.78 -6.82
N CYS A 257 2.08 -0.29 -6.84
CA CYS A 257 1.70 -1.54 -7.52
C CYS A 257 0.36 -2.09 -6.99
N LEU A 258 0.15 -2.03 -5.67
CA LEU A 258 -1.12 -2.42 -5.05
C LEU A 258 -2.27 -1.51 -5.51
N ALA A 259 -2.08 -0.19 -5.53
CA ALA A 259 -3.09 0.76 -6.02
C ALA A 259 -3.46 0.51 -7.49
N ILE A 260 -2.47 0.26 -8.34
CA ILE A 260 -2.68 -0.10 -9.75
C ILE A 260 -3.47 -1.42 -9.85
N SER A 261 -3.07 -2.44 -9.09
CA SER A 261 -3.74 -3.75 -9.12
C SER A 261 -5.20 -3.69 -8.68
N GLN A 262 -5.51 -2.89 -7.65
CA GLN A 262 -6.85 -2.83 -7.07
C GLN A 262 -7.76 -1.82 -7.77
N CYS A 263 -7.19 -0.76 -8.34
CA CYS A 263 -7.96 0.38 -8.84
C CYS A 263 -7.72 0.68 -10.33
N GLY A 264 -6.83 -0.05 -11.00
CA GLY A 264 -6.54 0.11 -12.43
C GLY A 264 -7.77 -0.04 -13.34
N ALA A 265 -8.76 -0.83 -12.91
CA ALA A 265 -10.03 -1.03 -13.62
C ALA A 265 -10.84 0.25 -13.85
N TRP A 266 -10.58 1.30 -13.05
CA TRP A 266 -11.24 2.59 -13.21
C TRP A 266 -10.69 3.39 -14.39
N VAL A 267 -9.56 2.99 -14.94
CA VAL A 267 -8.88 3.65 -16.07
C VAL A 267 -9.17 2.89 -17.35
N GLY A 268 -9.57 3.60 -18.42
CA GLY A 268 -9.92 2.99 -19.71
C GLY A 268 -9.13 3.49 -20.91
N GLY A 269 -8.23 4.47 -20.71
CA GLY A 269 -7.40 4.97 -21.81
C GLY A 269 -6.24 4.01 -22.08
N LYS A 270 -6.13 3.47 -23.30
CA LYS A 270 -5.02 2.58 -23.69
C LYS A 270 -3.64 3.16 -23.31
N ALA A 271 -3.42 4.44 -23.57
CA ALA A 271 -2.20 5.15 -23.20
C ALA A 271 -1.93 5.17 -21.69
N GLU A 272 -2.97 5.37 -20.88
CA GLU A 272 -2.85 5.38 -19.42
C GLU A 272 -2.57 3.95 -18.90
N LEU A 273 -3.26 2.95 -19.46
CA LEU A 273 -3.03 1.53 -19.15
C LEU A 273 -1.61 1.08 -19.52
N ASP A 274 -1.12 1.44 -20.70
CA ASP A 274 0.23 1.14 -21.16
C ASP A 274 1.29 1.77 -20.24
N SER A 275 1.05 3.00 -19.77
CA SER A 275 1.92 3.68 -18.80
C SER A 275 1.95 2.97 -17.46
N MET A 276 0.80 2.54 -16.93
CA MET A 276 0.73 1.76 -15.68
C MET A 276 1.40 0.39 -15.80
N LEU A 277 1.23 -0.28 -16.95
CA LEU A 277 1.91 -1.54 -17.24
C LEU A 277 3.43 -1.35 -17.26
N GLU A 278 3.93 -0.24 -17.79
CA GLU A 278 5.37 0.05 -17.78
C GLU A 278 5.89 0.31 -16.36
N VAL A 279 5.12 1.01 -15.51
CA VAL A 279 5.47 1.13 -14.08
C VAL A 279 5.57 -0.24 -13.43
N LEU A 280 4.59 -1.13 -13.62
CA LEU A 280 4.63 -2.48 -13.04
C LEU A 280 5.86 -3.29 -13.50
N ARG A 281 6.20 -3.23 -14.80
CA ARG A 281 7.38 -3.90 -15.35
C ARG A 281 8.69 -3.30 -14.84
N MET A 282 8.73 -1.98 -14.68
CA MET A 282 9.86 -1.26 -14.14
C MET A 282 10.13 -1.71 -12.70
N VAL A 283 9.09 -1.75 -11.85
CA VAL A 283 9.23 -2.19 -10.46
C VAL A 283 9.65 -3.67 -10.39
N GLU A 284 9.11 -4.54 -11.25
CA GLU A 284 9.53 -5.95 -11.33
C GLU A 284 11.00 -6.11 -11.72
N ARG A 285 11.47 -5.29 -12.66
CA ARG A 285 12.86 -5.32 -13.14
C ARG A 285 13.86 -4.73 -12.13
N GLU A 286 13.50 -3.65 -11.46
CA GLU A 286 14.41 -2.88 -10.60
C GLU A 286 14.37 -3.31 -9.13
N ASP A 287 13.18 -3.64 -8.62
CA ASP A 287 12.97 -3.96 -7.20
C ASP A 287 12.76 -5.47 -6.97
N ALA A 288 12.69 -6.27 -8.03
CA ALA A 288 12.32 -7.70 -7.98
C ALA A 288 10.97 -7.98 -7.31
N TRP A 289 10.08 -6.97 -7.27
CA TRP A 289 8.74 -7.12 -6.71
C TRP A 289 7.80 -7.76 -7.75
N PRO A 290 7.07 -8.82 -7.40
CA PRO A 290 6.26 -9.53 -8.37
C PRO A 290 5.03 -8.71 -8.76
N THR A 291 4.92 -8.38 -10.04
CA THR A 291 3.77 -7.62 -10.57
C THR A 291 2.98 -8.38 -11.64
N THR A 292 3.35 -9.62 -11.95
CA THR A 292 2.70 -10.45 -12.99
C THR A 292 1.18 -10.46 -12.88
N TYR A 293 0.65 -10.72 -11.68
CA TYR A 293 -0.79 -10.73 -11.43
C TYR A 293 -1.46 -9.37 -11.73
N ALA A 294 -0.85 -8.27 -11.29
CA ALA A 294 -1.35 -6.93 -11.56
C ALA A 294 -1.31 -6.60 -13.06
N GLN A 295 -0.26 -7.03 -13.78
CA GLN A 295 -0.15 -6.86 -15.23
C GLN A 295 -1.23 -7.65 -15.98
N GLU A 296 -1.54 -8.87 -15.55
CA GLU A 296 -2.61 -9.70 -16.15
C GLU A 296 -3.99 -9.07 -15.96
N ILE A 297 -4.29 -8.57 -14.76
CA ILE A 297 -5.53 -7.83 -14.48
C ILE A 297 -5.68 -6.64 -15.43
N LEU A 298 -4.67 -5.77 -15.54
CA LEU A 298 -4.72 -4.60 -16.43
C LEU A 298 -4.87 -4.99 -17.90
N ARG A 299 -4.15 -6.02 -18.36
CA ARG A 299 -4.26 -6.49 -19.76
C ARG A 299 -5.65 -7.00 -20.07
N SER A 300 -6.27 -7.72 -19.13
CA SER A 300 -7.63 -8.21 -19.32
C SER A 300 -8.61 -7.06 -19.58
N GLN A 301 -8.46 -5.94 -18.85
CA GLN A 301 -9.31 -4.75 -19.00
C GLN A 301 -9.16 -4.07 -20.36
N SER A 302 -7.93 -3.96 -20.88
CA SER A 302 -7.68 -3.40 -22.21
C SER A 302 -8.38 -4.17 -23.34
N ILE A 303 -8.64 -5.47 -23.15
CA ILE A 303 -9.32 -6.32 -24.16
C ILE A 303 -10.84 -6.02 -24.17
N TRP A 304 -11.45 -5.79 -23.01
CA TRP A 304 -12.87 -5.44 -22.89
C TRP A 304 -13.18 -4.07 -23.49
N ASP A 305 -12.32 -3.07 -23.26
CA ASP A 305 -12.50 -1.73 -23.85
C ASP A 305 -12.35 -1.74 -25.38
N GLY A 306 -11.52 -2.64 -25.93
CA GLY A 306 -11.36 -2.81 -27.37
C GLY A 306 -12.52 -3.51 -28.08
N GLN A 307 -13.30 -4.35 -27.37
CA GLN A 307 -14.48 -5.02 -27.92
C GLN A 307 -15.76 -4.19 -27.79
N SER A 308 -15.79 -3.24 -26.85
CA SER A 308 -16.93 -2.35 -26.59
C SER A 308 -17.16 -1.29 -27.69
N VAL A 309 -16.22 -1.12 -28.62
CA VAL A 309 -16.33 -0.20 -29.77
C VAL A 309 -16.99 -0.87 -31.00
N GLY A 310 -17.39 -2.14 -30.88
CA GLY A 310 -17.90 -2.94 -31.99
C GLY A 310 -19.42 -3.03 -32.15
N HIS A 311 -20.23 -2.63 -31.16
CA HIS A 311 -21.69 -2.70 -31.26
C HIS A 311 -22.35 -1.66 -30.36
N PHE A 312 -22.73 -0.52 -30.94
CA PHE A 312 -24.05 0.10 -30.89
C PHE A 312 -24.16 1.14 -32.01
#